data_AF-A0A951SU71-F1
#
_entry.id   AF-A0A951SU71-F1
#
_cell.length_a   1.000
_cell.length_b   1.000
_cell.length_c   1.000
_cell.angle_alpha   90.00
_cell.angle_beta   90.00
_cell.angle_gamma   90.00
#
_symmetry.space_group_name_H-M   'P 1'
#
loop_
_entity.id
_entity.type
_entity.pdbx_description
1 polymer ?
#
loop_
_entity_poly.entity_id
_entity_poly.type
_entity_poly.pdbx_seq_one_letter_code
_entity_poly.pdbx_strand_id
1 'polypeptide(L)'
;MTQNEALQEILKRLEELNKDLKESPIPTSEDFRKRHVSDLVANNDELFFYLRQLEDSHYIFVITIVEPNAATAVPGIYGYVIAKVEIITALLSEYHHRLEQVYQAQLHKSKGAQTIIRELLPEIKQLASTPLGKTLNIAVMLDQFLRLIDEKPDEYTEYWKEVMLKRQSTAEPATELEGFSGIEIEETNIDTETPHSTQQVIRRAIDTPEYQELSKMNMTGSWGKAVEKYGVSFLIRIHLRKMELDTLKKLVQRKQIARQEDLKFLRDSLRVMIDRFQLQRQPEETIAPVRELNRIVQIHLNQFTILQKQIEGDLDL
;
A
#
# COMPACT_ATOMS: atom_id res chain seq x y z
N MET A 1 -18.11 7.16 -22.74
CA MET A 1 -17.28 5.95 -22.65
C MET A 1 -17.82 5.11 -21.52
N THR A 2 -18.01 3.81 -21.73
CA THR A 2 -18.34 2.90 -20.63
C THR A 2 -17.08 2.63 -19.80
N GLN A 3 -17.22 2.28 -18.52
CA GLN A 3 -16.09 1.97 -17.64
C GLN A 3 -15.17 0.89 -18.22
N ASN A 4 -15.75 -0.14 -18.84
CA ASN A 4 -14.99 -1.22 -19.47
C ASN A 4 -14.20 -0.75 -20.70
N GLU A 5 -14.76 0.13 -21.52
CA GLU A 5 -14.02 0.75 -22.65
C GLU A 5 -12.82 1.57 -22.15
N ALA A 6 -13.00 2.33 -21.07
CA ALA A 6 -11.92 3.12 -20.49
C ALA A 6 -10.79 2.22 -19.94
N LEU A 7 -11.12 1.13 -19.25
CA LEU A 7 -10.14 0.17 -18.73
C LEU A 7 -9.35 -0.52 -19.84
N GLN A 8 -10.03 -0.98 -20.89
CA GLN A 8 -9.38 -1.63 -22.03
C GLN A 8 -8.45 -0.67 -22.78
N GLU A 9 -8.87 0.58 -22.96
CA GLU A 9 -8.04 1.58 -23.62
C GLU A 9 -6.82 1.97 -22.76
N ILE A 10 -6.98 2.10 -21.44
CA ILE A 10 -5.86 2.30 -20.50
C ILE A 10 -4.85 1.16 -20.59
N LEU A 11 -5.32 -0.10 -20.59
CA LEU A 11 -4.47 -1.28 -20.71
C LEU A 11 -3.71 -1.29 -22.04
N LYS A 12 -4.40 -1.01 -23.15
CA LYS A 12 -3.80 -0.97 -24.48
C LYS A 12 -2.69 0.07 -24.54
N ARG A 13 -2.93 1.29 -24.03
CA ARG A 13 -1.93 2.36 -23.99
C ARG A 13 -0.73 1.99 -23.10
N LEU A 14 -0.97 1.37 -21.94
CA LEU A 14 0.12 0.86 -21.09
C LEU A 14 0.95 -0.21 -21.80
N GLU A 15 0.30 -1.13 -22.50
CA GLU A 15 0.97 -2.19 -23.25
C GLU A 15 1.83 -1.63 -24.40
N GLU A 16 1.34 -0.63 -25.13
CA GLU A 16 2.10 0.07 -26.17
C GLU A 16 3.33 0.78 -25.59
N LEU A 17 3.18 1.48 -24.46
CA LEU A 17 4.28 2.16 -23.78
C LEU A 17 5.32 1.19 -23.21
N ASN A 18 4.88 0.11 -22.57
CA ASN A 18 5.81 -0.87 -22.00
C ASN A 18 6.55 -1.67 -23.09
N LYS A 19 6.02 -1.74 -24.32
CA LYS A 19 6.71 -2.31 -25.49
C LYS A 19 7.70 -1.34 -26.12
N ASP A 20 7.46 -0.03 -26.04
CA ASP A 20 8.40 0.96 -26.56
C ASP A 20 9.55 1.24 -25.58
N LEU A 21 10.63 0.49 -25.73
CA LEU A 21 11.81 0.58 -24.87
C LEU A 21 12.59 1.90 -25.02
N LYS A 22 12.28 2.74 -26.03
CA LYS A 22 13.10 3.91 -26.38
C LYS A 22 12.95 5.08 -25.42
N GLU A 23 11.75 5.38 -24.96
CA GLU A 23 11.48 6.58 -24.14
C GLU A 23 10.60 6.23 -22.93
N SER A 24 11.20 6.29 -21.74
CA SER A 24 10.55 6.00 -20.43
C SER A 24 9.53 4.86 -20.46
N PRO A 25 9.94 3.61 -20.72
CA PRO A 25 9.03 2.49 -20.98
C PRO A 25 8.12 2.15 -19.79
N ILE A 26 8.47 2.60 -18.58
CA ILE A 26 7.59 2.56 -17.40
C ILE A 26 7.08 3.98 -17.17
N PRO A 27 5.84 4.30 -17.60
CA PRO A 27 5.30 5.64 -17.45
C PRO A 27 5.02 5.95 -15.98
N THR A 28 5.41 7.15 -15.55
CA THR A 28 5.18 7.58 -14.16
C THR A 28 3.75 8.09 -13.97
N SER A 29 3.24 8.05 -12.74
CA SER A 29 1.91 8.60 -12.38
C SER A 29 1.61 9.99 -12.95
N GLU A 30 2.58 10.90 -12.96
CA GLU A 30 2.41 12.24 -13.52
C GLU A 30 2.39 12.23 -15.06
N ASP A 31 3.34 11.50 -15.67
CA ASP A 31 3.52 11.44 -17.12
C ASP A 31 2.36 10.70 -17.79
N PHE A 32 1.99 9.53 -17.26
CA PHE A 32 0.87 8.72 -17.71
C PHE A 32 -0.42 9.52 -17.75
N ARG A 33 -0.71 10.23 -16.65
CA ARG A 33 -1.91 11.06 -16.56
C ARG A 33 -1.91 12.19 -17.59
N LYS A 34 -0.83 12.97 -17.64
CA LYS A 34 -0.81 14.20 -18.45
C LYS A 34 -0.78 13.91 -19.94
N ARG A 35 0.01 12.91 -20.35
CA ARG A 35 0.30 12.65 -21.76
C ARG A 35 -0.52 11.51 -22.38
N HIS A 36 -0.97 10.56 -21.57
CA HIS A 36 -1.51 9.30 -22.09
C HIS A 36 -2.96 9.01 -21.71
N VAL A 37 -3.56 9.71 -20.73
CA VAL A 37 -4.92 9.40 -20.26
C VAL A 37 -5.77 10.65 -20.02
N SER A 38 -5.27 11.84 -20.39
CA SER A 38 -5.95 13.13 -20.16
C SER A 38 -7.25 13.30 -20.95
N ASP A 39 -7.42 12.54 -22.03
CA ASP A 39 -8.61 12.46 -22.86
C ASP A 39 -9.64 11.42 -22.38
N LEU A 40 -9.21 10.45 -21.58
CA LEU A 40 -10.03 9.31 -21.12
C LEU A 40 -10.65 9.53 -19.75
N VAL A 41 -9.99 10.31 -18.89
CA VAL A 41 -10.35 10.46 -17.48
C VAL A 41 -10.50 11.93 -17.12
N ALA A 42 -11.62 12.27 -16.47
CA ALA A 42 -11.90 13.66 -16.09
C ALA A 42 -11.17 14.08 -14.81
N ASN A 43 -10.99 13.16 -13.86
CA ASN A 43 -10.47 13.44 -12.52
C ASN A 43 -9.39 12.43 -12.08
N ASN A 44 -8.45 12.88 -11.23
CA ASN A 44 -7.40 11.99 -10.71
C ASN A 44 -7.97 10.77 -9.97
N ASP A 45 -9.06 10.94 -9.22
CA ASP A 45 -9.66 9.87 -8.44
C ASP A 45 -10.21 8.74 -9.32
N GLU A 46 -10.70 9.08 -10.52
CA GLU A 46 -11.20 8.12 -11.50
C GLU A 46 -10.06 7.32 -12.14
N LEU A 47 -8.92 7.96 -12.43
CA LEU A 47 -7.72 7.27 -12.91
C LEU A 47 -7.18 6.31 -11.84
N PHE A 48 -7.10 6.75 -10.59
CA PHE A 48 -6.67 5.89 -9.48
C PHE A 48 -7.62 4.73 -9.26
N PHE A 49 -8.92 4.94 -9.41
CA PHE A 49 -9.92 3.88 -9.34
C PHE A 49 -9.70 2.83 -10.44
N TYR A 50 -9.51 3.24 -11.70
CA TYR A 50 -9.24 2.31 -12.79
C TYR A 50 -7.91 1.57 -12.63
N LEU A 51 -6.83 2.26 -12.27
CA LEU A 51 -5.53 1.62 -12.05
C LEU A 51 -5.58 0.61 -10.91
N ARG A 52 -6.28 0.92 -9.82
CA ARG A 52 -6.49 -0.02 -8.72
C ARG A 52 -7.29 -1.25 -9.16
N GLN A 53 -8.34 -1.05 -9.97
CA GLN A 53 -9.12 -2.16 -10.50
C GLN A 53 -8.26 -3.10 -11.36
N LEU A 54 -7.37 -2.52 -12.18
CA LEU A 54 -6.43 -3.29 -13.01
C LEU A 54 -5.36 -4.00 -12.18
N GLU A 55 -4.87 -3.38 -11.10
CA GLU A 55 -3.93 -3.97 -10.15
C GLU A 55 -4.57 -5.14 -9.41
N ASP A 56 -5.74 -4.94 -8.82
CA ASP A 56 -6.49 -5.97 -8.08
C ASP A 56 -6.92 -7.14 -9.01
N SER A 57 -7.05 -6.89 -10.31
CA SER A 57 -7.35 -7.89 -11.34
C SER A 57 -6.11 -8.51 -11.98
N HIS A 58 -4.90 -8.25 -11.46
CA HIS A 58 -3.62 -8.79 -11.94
C HIS A 58 -3.30 -8.45 -13.41
N TYR A 59 -3.88 -7.39 -13.98
CA TYR A 59 -3.54 -6.92 -15.32
C TYR A 59 -2.26 -6.08 -15.32
N ILE A 60 -2.00 -5.35 -14.23
CA ILE A 60 -0.83 -4.49 -14.08
C ILE A 60 -0.13 -4.70 -12.74
N PHE A 61 1.14 -4.39 -12.71
CA PHE A 61 1.92 -4.16 -11.50
C PHE A 61 2.20 -2.66 -11.31
N VAL A 62 2.26 -2.25 -10.05
CA VAL A 62 2.59 -0.88 -9.66
C VAL A 62 3.94 -0.87 -8.95
N ILE A 63 4.89 -0.09 -9.46
CA ILE A 63 6.21 0.12 -8.88
C ILE A 63 6.21 1.44 -8.11
N THR A 64 6.56 1.42 -6.83
CA THR A 64 6.86 2.65 -6.09
C THR A 64 8.31 3.05 -6.38
N ILE A 65 8.52 3.93 -7.36
CA ILE A 65 9.86 4.37 -7.80
C ILE A 65 10.52 5.24 -6.72
N VAL A 66 9.75 6.18 -6.16
CA VAL A 66 10.17 7.04 -5.05
C VAL A 66 9.13 6.96 -3.94
N GLU A 67 9.56 6.58 -2.74
CA GLU A 67 8.68 6.52 -1.58
C GLU A 67 8.12 7.91 -1.24
N PRO A 68 6.82 8.02 -0.92
CA PRO A 68 6.24 9.25 -0.44
C PRO A 68 6.88 9.65 0.88
N ASN A 69 7.43 10.87 0.94
CA ASN A 69 8.01 11.39 2.18
C ASN A 69 7.04 12.37 2.83
N ALA A 70 6.31 11.90 3.84
CA ALA A 70 5.37 12.70 4.61
C ALA A 70 6.03 13.87 5.37
N ALA A 71 7.34 13.79 5.65
CA ALA A 71 8.06 14.86 6.35
C ALA A 71 8.42 16.03 5.43
N THR A 72 8.64 15.77 4.13
CA THR A 72 8.99 16.79 3.13
C THR A 72 7.83 17.14 2.18
N ALA A 73 6.66 16.53 2.39
CA ALA A 73 5.47 16.68 1.52
C ALA A 73 5.75 16.35 0.04
N VAL A 74 6.74 15.49 -0.23
CA VAL A 74 7.05 15.03 -1.58
C VAL A 74 6.10 13.87 -1.92
N PRO A 75 5.25 14.00 -2.95
CA PRO A 75 4.39 12.90 -3.36
C PRO A 75 5.24 11.74 -3.88
N GLY A 76 4.81 10.51 -3.59
CA GLY A 76 5.45 9.31 -4.12
C GLY A 76 5.33 9.26 -5.64
N ILE A 77 6.35 8.72 -6.30
CA ILE A 77 6.33 8.52 -7.76
C ILE A 77 6.06 7.04 -8.01
N TYR A 78 4.92 6.76 -8.64
CA TYR A 78 4.54 5.41 -9.05
C TYR A 78 4.81 5.19 -10.54
N GLY A 79 5.14 3.96 -10.92
CA GLY A 79 5.26 3.52 -12.30
C GLY A 79 4.37 2.30 -12.56
N TYR A 80 3.86 2.18 -13.78
CA TYR A 80 2.90 1.13 -14.15
C TYR A 80 3.48 0.17 -15.19
N VAL A 81 3.30 -1.13 -14.97
CA VAL A 81 3.83 -2.19 -15.83
C VAL A 81 2.74 -3.23 -16.10
N ILE A 82 2.61 -3.70 -17.34
CA ILE A 82 1.69 -4.79 -17.68
C ILE A 82 2.20 -6.13 -17.14
N ALA A 83 1.29 -6.91 -16.54
CA ALA A 83 1.57 -8.25 -16.01
C ALA A 83 1.60 -9.32 -17.12
N LYS A 84 2.57 -9.19 -18.03
CA LYS A 84 2.91 -10.17 -19.08
C LYS A 84 4.40 -10.49 -19.02
N VAL A 85 4.74 -11.77 -18.94
CA VAL A 85 6.13 -12.26 -18.81
C VAL A 85 7.03 -11.70 -19.92
N GLU A 86 6.56 -11.70 -21.17
CA GLU A 86 7.31 -11.20 -22.32
C GLU A 86 7.70 -9.72 -22.17
N ILE A 87 6.76 -8.89 -21.70
CA ILE A 87 6.97 -7.45 -21.51
C ILE A 87 7.91 -7.21 -20.34
N ILE A 88 7.68 -7.87 -19.21
CA ILE A 88 8.50 -7.70 -18.00
C ILE A 88 9.94 -8.16 -18.25
N THR A 89 10.15 -9.24 -18.99
CA THR A 89 11.49 -9.74 -19.34
C THR A 89 12.25 -8.77 -20.23
N ALA A 90 11.57 -8.16 -21.22
CA ALA A 90 12.15 -7.14 -22.09
C ALA A 90 12.51 -5.87 -21.28
N LEU A 91 11.60 -5.41 -20.41
CA LEU A 91 11.84 -4.29 -19.51
C LEU A 91 13.01 -4.56 -18.57
N LEU A 92 13.09 -5.76 -17.98
CA LEU A 92 14.17 -6.12 -17.06
C LEU A 92 15.53 -6.06 -17.76
N SER A 93 15.62 -6.59 -18.97
CA SER A 93 16.82 -6.52 -19.80
C SER A 93 17.25 -5.08 -20.08
N GLU A 94 16.31 -4.21 -20.42
CA GLU A 94 16.55 -2.79 -20.67
C GLU A 94 17.00 -2.05 -19.40
N TYR A 95 16.33 -2.29 -18.25
CA TYR A 95 16.69 -1.66 -16.99
C TYR A 95 18.00 -2.18 -16.40
N HIS A 96 18.39 -3.43 -16.67
CA HIS A 96 19.74 -3.90 -16.41
C HIS A 96 20.78 -3.10 -17.20
N HIS A 97 20.56 -2.90 -18.50
CA HIS A 97 21.48 -2.10 -19.32
C HIS A 97 21.56 -0.64 -18.83
N ARG A 98 20.43 -0.02 -18.51
CA ARG A 98 20.39 1.34 -17.92
C ARG A 98 21.10 1.40 -16.58
N LEU A 99 20.95 0.37 -15.74
CA LEU A 99 21.61 0.32 -14.43
C LEU A 99 23.13 0.31 -14.60
N GLU A 100 23.65 -0.48 -15.53
CA GLU A 100 25.07 -0.53 -15.86
C GLU A 100 25.59 0.82 -16.36
N GLN A 101 24.85 1.48 -17.27
CA GLN A 101 25.22 2.80 -17.79
C GLN A 101 25.26 3.87 -16.69
N VAL A 102 24.22 3.96 -15.86
CA VAL A 102 24.13 4.95 -14.78
C VAL A 102 25.20 4.68 -13.72
N TYR A 103 25.45 3.42 -13.39
CA TYR A 103 26.50 3.02 -12.46
C TYR A 103 27.89 3.42 -12.98
N GLN A 104 28.19 3.13 -14.26
CA GLN A 104 29.45 3.50 -14.89
C GLN A 104 29.63 5.02 -14.94
N ALA A 105 28.56 5.78 -15.22
CA ALA A 105 28.60 7.23 -15.24
C ALA A 105 28.89 7.85 -13.87
N GLN A 106 28.37 7.27 -12.78
CA GLN A 106 28.52 7.81 -11.43
C GLN A 106 29.80 7.34 -10.71
N LEU A 107 30.19 6.08 -10.90
CA LEU A 107 31.28 5.45 -10.13
C LEU A 107 32.52 5.11 -10.98
N HIS A 108 32.48 5.41 -12.28
CA HIS A 108 33.57 5.16 -13.24
C HIS A 108 34.08 3.71 -13.26
N LYS A 109 33.23 2.76 -12.87
CA LYS A 109 33.50 1.33 -12.87
C LYS A 109 32.45 0.61 -13.69
N SER A 110 32.86 -0.33 -14.51
CA SER A 110 31.93 -1.22 -15.22
C SER A 110 31.76 -2.51 -14.42
N LYS A 111 30.50 -2.87 -14.15
CA LYS A 111 30.08 -4.09 -13.47
C LYS A 111 28.78 -4.55 -14.12
N GLY A 112 28.52 -5.85 -14.14
CA GLY A 112 27.24 -6.37 -14.62
C GLY A 112 26.10 -6.06 -13.65
N ALA A 113 24.88 -5.89 -14.18
CA ALA A 113 23.70 -5.46 -13.42
C ALA A 113 23.47 -6.28 -12.13
N GLN A 114 23.57 -7.61 -12.18
CA GLN A 114 23.38 -8.47 -11.00
C GLN A 114 24.42 -8.23 -9.89
N THR A 115 25.66 -7.91 -10.28
CA THR A 115 26.71 -7.55 -9.30
C THR A 115 26.42 -6.20 -8.67
N ILE A 116 25.98 -5.23 -9.47
CA ILE A 116 25.57 -3.89 -9.00
C ILE A 116 24.39 -4.01 -8.04
N ILE A 117 23.37 -4.81 -8.38
CA ILE A 117 22.20 -5.05 -7.54
C ILE A 117 22.65 -5.58 -6.18
N ARG A 118 23.42 -6.67 -6.14
CA ARG A 118 23.88 -7.27 -4.88
C ARG A 118 24.69 -6.30 -4.00
N GLU A 119 25.47 -5.42 -4.61
CA GLU A 119 26.31 -4.44 -3.92
C GLU A 119 25.51 -3.27 -3.36
N LEU A 120 24.54 -2.75 -4.12
CA LEU A 120 23.80 -1.53 -3.77
C LEU A 120 22.48 -1.81 -3.05
N LEU A 121 21.96 -3.04 -3.09
CA LEU A 121 20.71 -3.42 -2.43
C LEU A 121 20.69 -3.09 -0.92
N PRO A 122 21.76 -3.31 -0.14
CA PRO A 122 21.78 -2.94 1.29
C PRO A 122 21.59 -1.43 1.53
N GLU A 123 22.00 -0.60 0.57
CA GLU A 123 21.99 0.87 0.66
C GLU A 123 20.84 1.51 -0.13
N ILE A 124 19.88 0.72 -0.62
CA ILE A 124 18.81 1.18 -1.53
C ILE A 124 18.03 2.38 -0.98
N LYS A 125 17.80 2.43 0.35
CA LYS A 125 17.09 3.54 1.02
C LYS A 125 17.86 4.85 0.98
N GLN A 126 19.18 4.79 1.03
CA GLN A 126 20.04 5.98 0.96
C GLN A 126 20.12 6.53 -0.47
N LEU A 127 20.02 5.62 -1.45
CA LEU A 127 20.10 5.94 -2.87
C LEU A 127 18.73 6.25 -3.50
N ALA A 128 17.62 6.10 -2.77
CA ALA A 128 16.25 6.14 -3.31
C ALA A 128 15.93 7.40 -4.14
N SER A 129 16.50 8.55 -3.79
CA SER A 129 16.30 9.80 -4.53
C SER A 129 17.20 9.97 -5.76
N THR A 130 18.27 9.17 -5.88
CA THR A 130 19.26 9.28 -6.95
C THR A 130 18.82 8.57 -8.22
N PRO A 131 19.28 8.96 -9.43
CA PRO A 131 19.00 8.24 -10.67
C PRO A 131 19.40 6.76 -10.61
N LEU A 132 20.53 6.48 -9.96
CA LEU A 132 21.04 5.11 -9.78
C LEU A 132 20.09 4.29 -8.91
N GLY A 133 19.66 4.82 -7.76
CA GLY A 133 18.73 4.12 -6.87
C GLY A 133 17.34 3.93 -7.49
N LYS A 134 16.85 4.88 -8.28
CA LYS A 134 15.58 4.73 -9.02
C LYS A 134 15.66 3.59 -10.05
N THR A 135 16.72 3.56 -10.86
CA THR A 135 16.93 2.48 -11.85
C THR A 135 17.14 1.13 -11.18
N LEU A 136 17.89 1.10 -10.07
CA LEU A 136 18.10 -0.10 -9.25
C LEU A 136 16.77 -0.64 -8.70
N ASN A 137 15.96 0.22 -8.09
CA ASN A 137 14.66 -0.15 -7.53
C ASN A 137 13.75 -0.76 -8.60
N ILE A 138 13.66 -0.12 -9.77
CA ILE A 138 12.87 -0.66 -10.90
C ILE A 138 13.38 -2.05 -11.33
N ALA A 139 14.69 -2.22 -11.51
CA ALA A 139 15.25 -3.50 -11.92
C ALA A 139 14.95 -4.62 -10.91
N VAL A 140 15.07 -4.33 -9.61
CA VAL A 140 14.75 -5.28 -8.53
C VAL A 140 13.26 -5.64 -8.54
N MET A 141 12.38 -4.66 -8.70
CA MET A 141 10.93 -4.89 -8.73
C MET A 141 10.50 -5.71 -9.94
N LEU A 142 11.06 -5.45 -11.13
CA LEU A 142 10.79 -6.25 -12.33
C LEU A 142 11.20 -7.71 -12.15
N ASP A 143 12.35 -7.96 -11.52
CA ASP A 143 12.81 -9.32 -11.19
C ASP A 143 11.87 -10.02 -10.19
N GLN A 144 11.36 -9.29 -9.19
CA GLN A 144 10.36 -9.79 -8.25
C GLN A 144 9.04 -10.14 -8.94
N PHE A 145 8.58 -9.33 -9.90
CA PHE A 145 7.34 -9.61 -10.63
C PHE A 145 7.45 -10.88 -11.48
N LEU A 146 8.60 -11.15 -12.10
CA LEU A 146 8.80 -12.42 -12.82
C LEU A 146 8.68 -13.62 -11.88
N ARG A 147 9.30 -13.55 -10.69
CA ARG A 147 9.19 -14.61 -9.68
C ARG A 147 7.76 -14.79 -9.20
N LEU A 148 7.02 -13.70 -9.01
CA LEU A 148 5.63 -13.74 -8.56
C LEU A 148 4.71 -14.40 -9.60
N ILE A 149 4.94 -14.14 -10.90
CA ILE A 149 4.19 -14.84 -11.97
C ILE A 149 4.55 -16.33 -11.99
N ASP A 150 5.82 -16.67 -11.79
CA ASP A 150 6.31 -18.06 -11.81
C ASP A 150 5.82 -18.86 -10.59
N GLU A 151 5.69 -18.23 -9.42
CA GLU A 151 5.16 -18.84 -8.20
C GLU A 151 3.65 -19.12 -8.31
N LYS A 152 2.91 -18.27 -9.03
CA LYS A 152 1.45 -18.32 -9.13
C LYS A 152 0.94 -18.15 -10.56
N PRO A 153 1.25 -19.06 -11.49
CA PRO A 153 0.91 -18.89 -12.90
C PRO A 153 -0.61 -18.78 -13.15
N ASP A 154 -1.41 -19.46 -12.34
CA ASP A 154 -2.88 -19.49 -12.46
C ASP A 154 -3.51 -18.10 -12.27
N GLU A 155 -2.98 -17.30 -11.35
CA GLU A 155 -3.46 -15.93 -11.04
C GLU A 155 -3.17 -14.94 -12.19
N TYR A 156 -2.29 -15.27 -13.13
CA TYR A 156 -1.94 -14.39 -14.26
C TYR A 156 -2.49 -14.86 -15.61
N THR A 157 -3.32 -15.91 -15.61
CA THR A 157 -4.05 -16.34 -16.80
C THR A 157 -5.09 -15.29 -17.22
N GLU A 158 -5.37 -15.17 -18.52
CA GLU A 158 -6.41 -14.26 -19.03
C GLU A 158 -7.79 -14.59 -18.43
N TYR A 159 -8.07 -15.88 -18.21
CA TYR A 159 -9.29 -16.33 -17.55
C TYR A 159 -9.43 -15.76 -16.14
N TRP A 160 -8.39 -15.85 -15.31
CA TRP A 160 -8.42 -15.31 -13.95
C TRP A 160 -8.60 -13.79 -13.93
N LYS A 161 -7.86 -13.09 -14.80
CA LYS A 161 -7.93 -11.64 -14.95
C LYS A 161 -9.33 -11.17 -15.33
N GLU A 162 -10.00 -11.85 -16.27
CA GLU A 162 -11.38 -11.54 -16.66
C GLU A 162 -12.39 -11.82 -15.54
N VAL A 163 -12.23 -12.93 -14.81
CA VAL A 163 -13.10 -13.30 -13.69
C VAL A 163 -12.99 -12.29 -12.55
N MET A 164 -11.76 -11.88 -12.20
CA MET A 164 -11.53 -10.88 -11.16
C MET A 164 -12.06 -9.51 -11.55
N LEU A 165 -11.86 -9.09 -12.80
CA LEU A 165 -12.40 -7.82 -13.29
C LEU A 165 -13.93 -7.79 -13.27
N LYS A 166 -14.58 -8.90 -13.68
CA LYS A 166 -16.03 -9.07 -13.61
C LYS A 166 -16.53 -9.01 -12.17
N ARG A 167 -15.91 -9.77 -11.26
CA ARG A 167 -16.27 -9.81 -9.82
C ARG A 167 -16.26 -8.41 -9.19
N GLN A 168 -15.31 -7.56 -9.58
CA GLN A 168 -15.22 -6.19 -9.10
C GLN A 168 -16.29 -5.27 -9.69
N SER A 169 -16.77 -5.54 -10.90
CA SER A 169 -17.88 -4.80 -11.52
C SER A 169 -19.27 -5.19 -10.99
N THR A 170 -19.45 -6.43 -10.51
CA THR A 170 -20.74 -7.01 -10.09
C THR A 170 -20.93 -7.06 -8.57
N ALA A 171 -20.30 -6.19 -7.78
CA ALA A 171 -20.39 -6.21 -6.32
C ALA A 171 -21.81 -5.91 -5.77
N GLU A 172 -22.70 -6.90 -5.84
CA GLU A 172 -23.57 -7.39 -4.76
C GLU A 172 -22.93 -8.68 -4.17
N PRO A 173 -23.24 -9.08 -2.92
CA PRO A 173 -22.40 -9.99 -2.15
C PRO A 173 -22.53 -11.45 -2.60
N ALA A 174 -21.37 -12.11 -2.64
CA ALA A 174 -21.12 -13.55 -2.60
C ALA A 174 -22.28 -14.47 -3.02
N THR A 175 -22.24 -14.92 -4.27
CA THR A 175 -22.78 -16.24 -4.61
C THR A 175 -21.61 -17.20 -4.77
N GLU A 176 -21.63 -18.20 -3.91
CA GLU A 176 -20.76 -19.37 -3.88
C GLU A 176 -20.65 -19.99 -5.28
N LEU A 177 -19.42 -20.33 -5.67
CA LEU A 177 -19.20 -21.44 -6.59
C LEU A 177 -18.27 -22.42 -5.88
N GLU A 178 -18.91 -23.41 -5.28
CA GLU A 178 -18.35 -24.71 -5.00
C GLU A 178 -17.66 -25.28 -6.25
N GLY A 179 -16.53 -25.95 -6.02
CA GLY A 179 -15.99 -26.93 -6.96
C GLY A 179 -14.77 -26.47 -7.75
N PHE A 180 -13.61 -26.46 -7.10
CA PHE A 180 -12.40 -27.11 -7.64
C PHE A 180 -11.48 -27.45 -6.47
N SER A 181 -11.87 -28.48 -5.72
CA SER A 181 -10.95 -29.26 -4.89
C SER A 181 -10.06 -30.09 -5.81
N GLY A 182 -8.74 -30.00 -5.59
CA GLY A 182 -7.80 -30.99 -6.08
C GLY A 182 -6.54 -30.36 -6.65
N ILE A 183 -5.57 -30.13 -5.77
CA ILE A 183 -4.21 -30.66 -5.86
C ILE A 183 -3.62 -30.54 -4.46
N GLU A 184 -3.55 -31.68 -3.79
CA GLU A 184 -2.79 -31.88 -2.57
C GLU A 184 -1.30 -31.67 -2.91
N ILE A 185 -0.63 -30.75 -2.20
CA ILE A 185 0.82 -30.68 -2.21
C ILE A 185 1.32 -31.75 -1.26
N GLU A 186 1.89 -32.81 -1.83
CA GLU A 186 2.66 -33.83 -1.13
C GLU A 186 3.87 -33.18 -0.42
N GLU A 187 3.82 -33.05 0.89
CA GLU A 187 5.03 -32.97 1.71
C GLU A 187 5.38 -34.37 2.22
N THR A 188 6.42 -34.96 1.62
CA THR A 188 7.09 -36.15 2.14
C THR A 188 8.14 -35.74 3.17
N ASN A 189 7.92 -36.10 4.45
CA ASN A 189 8.82 -36.96 5.24
C ASN A 189 8.30 -37.18 6.68
N ILE A 190 7.62 -38.32 6.83
CA ILE A 190 7.69 -39.35 7.87
C ILE A 190 8.56 -39.03 9.12
N ASP A 191 7.91 -38.91 10.29
CA ASP A 191 8.04 -39.89 11.39
C ASP A 191 6.97 -39.70 12.49
N THR A 192 6.04 -40.66 12.50
CA THR A 192 5.37 -41.37 13.61
C THR A 192 5.08 -40.66 14.95
N GLU A 193 3.79 -40.42 15.27
CA GLU A 193 3.01 -41.04 16.38
C GLU A 193 1.73 -40.24 16.74
N THR A 194 0.57 -40.79 16.37
CA THR A 194 -0.81 -40.70 16.93
C THR A 194 -1.49 -39.36 17.29
N PRO A 195 -2.79 -39.22 16.96
CA PRO A 195 -3.53 -37.97 17.07
C PRO A 195 -4.07 -37.73 18.49
N HIS A 196 -3.84 -36.54 19.04
CA HIS A 196 -4.63 -36.02 20.16
C HIS A 196 -5.46 -34.82 19.69
N SER A 197 -6.77 -35.01 19.74
CA SER A 197 -7.82 -33.99 19.60
C SER A 197 -7.44 -32.71 20.34
N THR A 198 -7.22 -31.63 19.59
CA THR A 198 -7.09 -30.29 20.17
C THR A 198 -8.43 -29.60 20.07
N GLN A 199 -9.08 -29.47 21.22
CA GLN A 199 -10.24 -28.61 21.43
C GLN A 199 -9.96 -27.23 20.85
N GLN A 200 -10.85 -26.75 19.97
CA GLN A 200 -10.87 -25.37 19.51
C GLN A 200 -11.01 -24.44 20.73
N VAL A 201 -9.89 -23.85 21.14
CA VAL A 201 -9.90 -22.72 22.08
C VAL A 201 -10.37 -21.52 21.27
N ILE A 202 -11.60 -21.06 21.55
CA ILE A 202 -12.15 -19.82 21.03
C ILE A 202 -11.23 -18.67 21.51
N ARG A 203 -10.29 -18.26 20.66
CA ARG A 203 -9.44 -17.09 20.87
C ARG A 203 -10.26 -15.86 20.53
N ARG A 204 -10.28 -14.86 21.41
CA ARG A 204 -11.00 -13.61 21.15
C ARG A 204 -10.24 -12.84 20.07
N ALA A 205 -10.95 -12.11 19.21
CA ALA A 205 -10.35 -11.31 18.12
C ALA A 205 -9.30 -10.26 18.56
N ILE A 206 -9.16 -10.00 19.86
CA ILE A 206 -8.17 -9.10 20.46
C ILE A 206 -6.80 -9.79 20.64
N ASP A 207 -6.78 -11.12 20.64
CA ASP A 207 -5.59 -11.94 20.91
C ASP A 207 -4.82 -12.31 19.63
N THR A 208 -5.20 -11.78 18.47
CA THR A 208 -4.48 -12.01 17.21
C THR A 208 -3.17 -11.20 17.17
N PRO A 209 -2.10 -11.75 16.59
CA PRO A 209 -0.80 -11.06 16.49
C PRO A 209 -0.92 -9.74 15.72
N GLU A 210 -1.78 -9.68 14.70
CA GLU A 210 -2.02 -8.47 13.88
C GLU A 210 -2.69 -7.33 14.68
N TYR A 211 -3.62 -7.66 15.57
CA TYR A 211 -4.23 -6.67 16.48
C TYR A 211 -3.20 -6.12 17.48
N GLN A 212 -2.29 -6.97 17.95
CA GLN A 212 -1.21 -6.59 18.85
C GLN A 212 -0.18 -5.67 18.16
N GLU A 213 0.12 -5.89 16.88
CA GLU A 213 1.02 -5.03 16.12
C GLU A 213 0.46 -3.63 15.87
N LEU A 214 -0.85 -3.52 15.62
CA LEU A 214 -1.49 -2.22 15.42
C LEU A 214 -1.70 -1.43 16.71
N SER A 215 -1.93 -2.14 17.81
CA SER A 215 -2.03 -1.51 19.14
C SER A 215 -0.67 -1.19 19.77
N LYS A 216 0.44 -1.70 19.19
CA LYS A 216 1.81 -1.44 19.66
C LYS A 216 2.18 0.02 19.48
N MET A 217 2.37 0.71 20.61
CA MET A 217 2.81 2.10 20.63
C MET A 217 4.31 2.24 20.47
N ASN A 218 4.73 3.25 19.73
CA ASN A 218 6.12 3.69 19.68
C ASN A 218 6.43 4.63 20.88
N MET A 219 7.00 4.06 21.94
CA MET A 219 7.32 4.77 23.19
C MET A 219 8.66 5.52 23.17
N THR A 220 9.19 5.85 21.99
CA THR A 220 10.48 6.54 21.89
C THR A 220 10.39 8.02 22.31
N GLY A 221 11.47 8.52 22.93
CA GLY A 221 11.68 9.95 23.18
C GLY A 221 10.97 10.53 24.41
N SER A 222 10.75 11.85 24.39
CA SER A 222 10.12 12.60 25.49
C SER A 222 8.64 12.24 25.68
N TRP A 223 7.96 11.80 24.62
CA TRP A 223 6.58 11.34 24.68
C TRP A 223 6.44 10.07 25.53
N GLY A 224 7.27 9.05 25.31
CA GLY A 224 7.22 7.81 26.10
C GLY A 224 7.38 8.06 27.60
N LYS A 225 8.35 8.92 27.98
CA LYS A 225 8.55 9.35 29.38
C LYS A 225 7.33 10.08 29.95
N ALA A 226 6.64 10.88 29.13
CA ALA A 226 5.44 11.60 29.56
C ALA A 226 4.24 10.66 29.70
N VAL A 227 4.09 9.68 28.79
CA VAL A 227 3.02 8.68 28.83
C VAL A 227 3.14 7.80 30.07
N GLU A 228 4.34 7.35 30.42
CA GLU A 228 4.58 6.57 31.66
C GLU A 228 4.19 7.35 32.92
N LYS A 229 4.42 8.68 32.94
CA LYS A 229 4.19 9.51 34.12
C LYS A 229 2.73 9.97 34.27
N TYR A 230 2.04 10.25 33.17
CA TYR A 230 0.73 10.92 33.21
C TYR A 230 -0.40 10.19 32.46
N GLY A 231 -0.07 9.21 31.63
CA GLY A 231 -1.04 8.51 30.78
C GLY A 231 -1.43 9.26 29.52
N VAL A 232 -1.79 8.50 28.47
CA VAL A 232 -2.08 9.00 27.12
C VAL A 232 -3.28 9.96 27.10
N SER A 233 -4.41 9.56 27.70
CA SER A 233 -5.63 10.36 27.78
C SER A 233 -5.44 11.74 28.43
N PHE A 234 -4.57 11.85 29.44
CA PHE A 234 -4.29 13.12 30.09
C PHE A 234 -3.48 14.05 29.18
N LEU A 235 -2.46 13.51 28.51
CA LEU A 235 -1.64 14.27 27.55
C LEU A 235 -2.46 14.75 26.35
N ILE A 236 -3.37 13.90 25.84
CA ILE A 236 -4.32 14.31 24.78
C ILE A 236 -5.13 15.53 25.22
N ARG A 237 -5.69 15.53 26.44
CA ARG A 237 -6.47 16.68 26.95
C ARG A 237 -5.63 17.95 27.05
N ILE A 238 -4.36 17.86 27.45
CA ILE A 238 -3.45 19.01 27.52
C ILE A 238 -3.26 19.61 26.13
N HIS A 239 -2.90 18.79 25.14
CA HIS A 239 -2.65 19.27 23.78
C HIS A 239 -3.92 19.85 23.15
N LEU A 240 -5.08 19.23 23.36
CA LEU A 240 -6.36 19.76 22.89
C LEU A 240 -6.70 21.10 23.56
N ARG A 241 -6.46 21.27 24.87
CA ARG A 241 -6.68 22.54 25.57
C ARG A 241 -5.78 23.66 25.04
N LYS A 242 -4.55 23.33 24.67
CA LYS A 242 -3.58 24.27 24.10
C LYS A 242 -3.73 24.50 22.59
N MET A 243 -4.69 23.83 21.95
CA MET A 243 -4.85 23.82 20.48
C MET A 243 -3.59 23.37 19.72
N GLU A 244 -2.78 22.50 20.34
CA GLU A 244 -1.57 21.92 19.73
C GLU A 244 -1.92 20.74 18.80
N LEU A 245 -2.79 21.01 17.81
CA LEU A 245 -3.36 19.99 16.92
C LEU A 245 -2.30 19.34 16.01
N ASP A 246 -1.31 20.10 15.56
CA ASP A 246 -0.20 19.57 14.77
C ASP A 246 0.66 18.57 15.55
N THR A 247 0.81 18.80 16.86
CA THR A 247 1.50 17.86 17.75
C THR A 247 0.71 16.56 17.84
N LEU A 248 -0.60 16.63 18.07
CA LEU A 248 -1.46 15.44 18.09
C LEU A 248 -1.47 14.70 16.75
N LYS A 249 -1.50 15.43 15.62
CA LYS A 249 -1.39 14.86 14.28
C LYS A 249 -0.10 14.06 14.13
N LYS A 250 1.04 14.64 14.52
CA LYS A 250 2.35 13.95 14.49
C LYS A 250 2.39 12.73 15.41
N LEU A 251 1.80 12.81 16.60
CA LEU A 251 1.75 11.71 17.56
C LEU A 251 0.94 10.51 17.03
N VAL A 252 -0.20 10.76 16.39
CA VAL A 252 -1.01 9.72 15.72
C VAL A 252 -0.24 9.12 14.54
N GLN A 253 0.32 9.95 13.67
CA GLN A 253 1.06 9.49 12.48
C GLN A 253 2.31 8.66 12.81
N ARG A 254 3.01 8.98 13.91
CA ARG A 254 4.20 8.26 14.37
C ARG A 254 3.88 6.98 15.16
N LYS A 255 2.59 6.57 15.22
CA LYS A 255 2.11 5.47 16.05
C LYS A 255 2.44 5.63 17.55
N GLN A 256 2.55 6.87 18.02
CA GLN A 256 2.76 7.17 19.44
C GLN A 256 1.44 7.24 20.22
N ILE A 257 0.32 7.45 19.50
CA ILE A 257 -1.06 7.21 19.94
C ILE A 257 -1.63 6.16 18.98
N ALA A 258 -1.56 4.88 19.35
CA ALA A 258 -1.92 3.77 18.47
C ALA A 258 -3.07 2.92 18.99
N ARG A 259 -3.30 2.87 20.31
CA ARG A 259 -4.35 2.04 20.90
C ARG A 259 -5.74 2.51 20.47
N GLN A 260 -6.60 1.54 20.19
CA GLN A 260 -7.98 1.80 19.77
C GLN A 260 -8.76 2.63 20.80
N GLU A 261 -8.53 2.40 22.10
CA GLU A 261 -9.10 3.17 23.21
C GLU A 261 -8.72 4.66 23.16
N ASP A 262 -7.42 4.97 22.96
CA ASP A 262 -6.90 6.33 22.92
C ASP A 262 -7.34 7.07 21.65
N LEU A 263 -7.37 6.38 20.51
CA LEU A 263 -7.88 6.93 19.25
C LEU A 263 -9.37 7.23 19.33
N LYS A 264 -10.18 6.36 19.94
CA LYS A 264 -11.61 6.64 20.21
C LYS A 264 -11.76 7.87 21.11
N PHE A 265 -10.98 7.95 22.19
CA PHE A 265 -10.99 9.09 23.10
C PHE A 265 -10.65 10.41 22.40
N LEU A 266 -9.64 10.41 21.52
CA LEU A 266 -9.24 11.58 20.74
C LEU A 266 -10.34 11.99 19.75
N ARG A 267 -10.91 11.06 18.99
CA ARG A 267 -12.03 11.33 18.06
C ARG A 267 -13.22 11.96 18.77
N ASP A 268 -13.65 11.37 19.88
CA ASP A 268 -14.83 11.85 20.60
C ASP A 268 -14.59 13.25 21.20
N SER A 269 -13.36 13.51 21.66
CA SER A 269 -12.95 14.83 22.14
C SER A 269 -12.92 15.89 21.03
N LEU A 270 -12.46 15.53 19.82
CA LEU A 270 -12.45 16.41 18.65
C LEU A 270 -13.86 16.70 18.15
N ARG A 271 -14.75 15.70 18.15
CA ARG A 271 -16.16 15.88 17.76
C ARG A 271 -16.87 16.89 18.66
N VAL A 272 -16.72 16.75 19.99
CA VAL A 272 -17.27 17.71 20.95
C VAL A 272 -16.70 19.12 20.74
N MET A 273 -15.42 19.23 20.36
CA MET A 273 -14.79 20.51 20.06
C MET A 273 -15.37 21.15 18.78
N ILE A 274 -15.58 20.37 17.72
CA ILE A 274 -16.20 20.83 16.46
C ILE A 274 -17.62 21.33 16.73
N ASP A 275 -18.43 20.57 17.47
CA ASP A 275 -19.82 20.95 17.78
C ASP A 275 -19.86 22.28 18.57
N ARG A 276 -18.92 22.48 19.52
CA ARG A 276 -18.79 23.74 20.25
C ARG A 276 -18.35 24.90 19.37
N PHE A 277 -17.41 24.70 18.45
CA PHE A 277 -16.95 25.75 17.55
C PHE A 277 -18.02 26.18 16.55
N GLN A 278 -18.83 25.24 16.07
CA GLN A 278 -20.00 25.54 15.25
C GLN A 278 -21.04 26.36 16.01
N LEU A 279 -21.33 26.00 17.27
CA LEU A 279 -22.24 26.75 18.13
C LEU A 279 -21.73 28.18 18.39
N GLN A 280 -20.42 28.35 18.55
CA GLN A 280 -19.77 29.64 18.80
C GLN A 280 -19.47 30.45 17.54
N ARG A 281 -19.81 29.96 16.35
CA ARG A 281 -19.53 30.59 15.05
C ARG A 281 -18.04 31.00 14.88
N GLN A 282 -17.13 30.14 15.33
CA GLN A 282 -15.70 30.34 15.10
C GLN A 282 -15.39 30.34 13.59
N PRO A 283 -14.36 31.08 13.14
CA PRO A 283 -13.96 31.10 11.74
C PRO A 283 -13.55 29.69 11.28
N GLU A 284 -13.87 29.37 10.02
CA GLU A 284 -13.59 28.06 9.42
C GLU A 284 -12.09 27.71 9.47
N GLU A 285 -11.21 28.72 9.46
CA GLU A 285 -9.76 28.57 9.65
C GLU A 285 -9.38 27.85 10.95
N THR A 286 -10.17 28.01 12.01
CA THR A 286 -9.93 27.34 13.31
C THR A 286 -10.59 25.95 13.36
N ILE A 287 -11.65 25.73 12.58
CA ILE A 287 -12.42 24.47 12.55
C ILE A 287 -11.75 23.45 11.62
N ALA A 288 -11.20 23.89 10.49
CA ALA A 288 -10.60 23.04 9.48
C ALA A 288 -9.47 22.14 10.02
N PRO A 289 -8.51 22.62 10.84
CA PRO A 289 -7.48 21.77 11.44
C PRO A 289 -8.04 20.68 12.37
N VAL A 290 -9.13 20.98 13.10
CA VAL A 290 -9.79 20.01 14.00
C VAL A 290 -10.49 18.93 13.18
N ARG A 291 -11.18 19.31 12.09
CA ARG A 291 -11.82 18.36 11.15
C ARG A 291 -10.80 17.45 10.50
N GLU A 292 -9.68 18.01 10.07
CA GLU A 292 -8.59 17.26 9.45
C GLU A 292 -7.99 16.24 10.43
N LEU A 293 -7.70 16.64 11.67
CA LEU A 293 -7.22 15.71 12.69
C LEU A 293 -8.26 14.61 12.98
N ASN A 294 -9.54 14.97 13.06
CA ASN A 294 -10.61 14.00 13.28
C ASN A 294 -10.71 12.98 12.14
N ARG A 295 -10.52 13.41 10.89
CA ARG A 295 -10.46 12.52 9.71
C ARG A 295 -9.30 11.54 9.82
N ILE A 296 -8.10 12.02 10.19
CA ILE A 296 -6.91 11.18 10.34
C ILE A 296 -7.11 10.11 11.41
N VAL A 297 -7.68 10.50 12.56
CA VAL A 297 -7.98 9.56 13.66
C VAL A 297 -9.01 8.53 13.22
N GLN A 298 -10.03 8.94 12.47
CA GLN A 298 -11.04 8.01 11.95
C GLN A 298 -10.45 6.99 10.96
N ILE A 299 -9.51 7.41 10.10
CA ILE A 299 -8.80 6.49 9.19
C ILE A 299 -8.06 5.40 9.98
N HIS A 300 -7.37 5.76 11.07
CA HIS A 300 -6.67 4.79 11.91
C HIS A 300 -7.65 3.87 12.67
N LEU A 301 -8.80 4.38 13.13
CA LEU A 301 -9.84 3.54 13.73
C LEU A 301 -10.47 2.56 12.74
N ASN A 302 -10.58 2.94 11.47
CA ASN A 302 -11.11 2.07 10.44
C ASN A 302 -10.19 0.87 10.20
N GLN A 303 -8.86 1.01 10.37
CA GLN A 303 -7.93 -0.12 10.28
C GLN A 303 -8.26 -1.21 11.32
N PHE A 304 -8.54 -0.81 12.57
CA PHE A 304 -8.99 -1.76 13.59
C PHE A 304 -10.33 -2.40 13.25
N THR A 305 -11.25 -1.66 12.65
CA THR A 305 -12.59 -2.17 12.28
C THR A 305 -12.52 -3.18 11.13
N ILE A 306 -11.64 -2.93 10.15
CA ILE A 306 -11.41 -3.84 9.03
C ILE A 306 -10.83 -5.16 9.53
N LEU A 307 -9.85 -5.11 10.43
CA LEU A 307 -9.24 -6.31 10.98
C LEU A 307 -10.19 -7.10 11.88
N GLN A 308 -11.01 -6.43 12.68
CA GLN A 308 -12.06 -7.12 13.45
C GLN A 308 -13.02 -7.88 12.53
N LYS A 309 -13.40 -7.29 11.40
CA LYS A 309 -14.26 -7.95 10.40
C LYS A 309 -13.56 -9.09 9.67
N GLN A 310 -12.27 -8.98 9.39
CA GLN A 310 -11.48 -10.07 8.80
C GLN A 310 -11.43 -11.26 9.75
N ILE A 311 -11.13 -11.01 11.03
CA ILE A 311 -11.05 -12.05 12.06
C ILE A 311 -12.42 -12.69 12.35
N GLU A 312 -13.50 -11.89 12.37
CA GLU A 312 -14.87 -12.42 12.51
C GLU A 312 -15.29 -13.28 11.30
N GLY A 313 -14.90 -12.89 10.08
CA GLY A 313 -15.14 -13.68 8.88
C GLY A 313 -14.37 -15.00 8.83
N ASP A 314 -13.17 -15.05 9.43
CA ASP A 314 -12.37 -16.27 9.53
C ASP A 314 -12.84 -17.23 10.65
N LEU A 315 -13.67 -16.75 11.59
CA LEU A 315 -14.24 -17.55 12.69
C LEU A 315 -15.60 -18.19 12.33
N ASP A 316 -16.27 -17.71 11.29
CA ASP A 316 -17.55 -18.23 10.79
C ASP A 316 -17.36 -19.30 9.67
N LEU A 317 -16.12 -19.76 9.44
CA LEU A 317 -15.73 -20.91 8.59
C LEU A 317 -15.35 -22.13 9.46
#